data_AF-A0A4U9I0J7-F1
#
_entry.id   AF-A0A4U9I0J7-F1
#
_cell.length_a   1.000
_cell.length_b   1.000
_cell.length_c   1.000
_cell.angle_alpha   90.00
_cell.angle_beta   90.00
_cell.angle_gamma   90.00
#
_symmetry.space_group_name_H-M   'P 1'
#
loop_
_entity.id
_entity.type
_entity.pdbx_description
1 polymer ?
#
loop_
_entity_poly.entity_id
_entity_poly.type
_entity_poly.pdbx_seq_one_letter_code
_entity_poly.pdbx_strand_id
1 'polypeptide(L)'
;MFNWQHLDHFNGVLLRIPHPPGKGRKAILGSITIALTLLWLLFTGMLVVSWFVIRRMVSNMYRLQSSLQWQAWHDPLTRINNRGALFERAKVLAKRCEQQQQPYSVMQMDLDHFKNINDRYGHQAGDKVLTHAARLITSTIRKVDVAGRVGGENFVSSCRGRP
;
A
#
# COMPACT_ATOMS: atom_id res chain seq x y z
N MET A 1 54.27 -45.93 72.71
CA MET A 1 52.99 -45.61 72.06
C MET A 1 53.22 -44.31 71.28
N PHE A 2 53.39 -44.43 69.95
CA PHE A 2 53.63 -43.46 68.85
C PHE A 2 53.63 -41.95 69.19
N ASN A 3 54.68 -41.12 69.06
CA ASN A 3 55.68 -40.77 68.02
C ASN A 3 55.14 -40.16 66.71
N TRP A 4 55.36 -38.85 66.54
CA TRP A 4 55.55 -38.15 65.26
C TRP A 4 56.57 -37.01 65.44
N GLN A 5 57.85 -37.39 65.45
CA GLN A 5 58.94 -36.54 64.94
C GLN A 5 58.99 -36.60 63.40
N HIS A 6 59.66 -35.61 62.81
CA HIS A 6 59.94 -35.37 61.39
C HIS A 6 58.88 -34.65 60.55
N LEU A 7 59.07 -33.34 60.41
CA LEU A 7 59.01 -32.62 59.12
C LEU A 7 60.08 -31.52 59.14
N ASP A 8 61.33 -31.91 59.33
CA ASP A 8 62.48 -31.08 58.94
C ASP A 8 62.59 -31.17 57.42
N HIS A 9 62.66 -30.01 56.76
CA HIS A 9 62.73 -29.78 55.30
C HIS A 9 61.41 -29.41 54.60
N PHE A 10 60.89 -28.22 54.89
CA PHE A 10 60.14 -27.46 53.88
C PHE A 10 60.74 -26.06 53.72
N ASN A 11 61.75 -25.95 52.86
CA ASN A 11 62.21 -24.67 52.33
C ASN A 11 61.19 -24.18 51.30
N GLY A 12 60.06 -23.66 51.79
CA GLY A 12 59.08 -22.98 50.96
C GLY A 12 59.66 -21.66 50.48
N VAL A 13 60.25 -21.63 49.28
CA VAL A 13 60.51 -20.38 48.57
C VAL A 13 59.13 -19.75 48.27
N LEU A 14 58.73 -18.77 49.07
CA LEU A 14 57.61 -17.89 48.78
C LEU A 14 57.95 -17.10 47.51
N LEU A 15 57.65 -17.67 46.34
CA LEU A 15 57.59 -16.93 45.09
C LEU A 15 56.41 -15.96 45.19
N ARG A 16 56.68 -14.79 45.76
CA ARG A 16 55.76 -13.65 45.79
C ARG A 16 55.67 -13.13 44.36
N ILE A 17 54.77 -13.71 43.56
CA ILE A 17 54.38 -13.15 42.28
C ILE A 17 53.70 -11.80 42.61
N PRO A 18 54.26 -10.65 42.18
CA PRO A 18 53.62 -9.38 42.42
C PRO A 18 52.40 -9.29 41.51
N HIS A 19 51.22 -9.60 42.04
CA HIS A 19 49.97 -9.18 41.43
C HIS A 19 49.87 -7.65 41.58
N PRO A 20 49.79 -6.87 40.48
CA PRO A 20 49.50 -5.45 40.60
C PRO A 20 48.10 -5.28 41.23
N PRO A 21 47.96 -4.57 42.36
CA PRO A 21 46.68 -4.39 43.01
C PRO A 21 45.81 -3.44 42.16
N GLY A 22 44.58 -3.87 41.83
CA GLY A 22 43.53 -2.94 41.39
C GLY A 22 42.93 -3.09 39.98
N LYS A 23 43.20 -4.18 39.23
CA LYS A 23 42.66 -4.33 37.85
C LYS A 23 41.39 -5.19 37.68
N GLY A 24 40.97 -5.95 38.68
CA GLY A 24 39.82 -6.87 38.57
C GLY A 24 38.46 -6.20 38.36
N ARG A 25 38.11 -5.21 39.20
CA ARG A 25 36.81 -4.50 39.10
C ARG A 25 36.73 -3.57 37.88
N LYS A 26 37.81 -2.85 37.55
CA LYS A 26 37.82 -1.91 36.40
C LYS A 26 37.73 -2.62 35.05
N ALA A 27 38.32 -3.81 34.90
CA ALA A 27 38.21 -4.61 33.67
C ALA A 27 36.78 -5.14 33.44
N ILE A 28 36.11 -5.63 34.50
CA ILE A 28 34.72 -6.11 34.43
C ILE A 28 33.75 -4.96 34.14
N LEU A 29 33.97 -3.77 34.73
CA LEU A 29 33.18 -2.58 34.41
C LEU A 29 33.33 -2.17 32.92
N GLY A 30 34.53 -2.29 32.35
CA GLY A 30 34.78 -1.98 30.94
C GLY A 30 34.08 -2.94 29.97
N SER A 31 34.07 -4.24 30.24
CA SER A 31 33.38 -5.21 29.38
C SER A 31 31.85 -5.04 29.42
N ILE A 32 31.28 -4.74 30.59
CA ILE A 32 29.84 -4.46 30.72
C ILE A 32 29.43 -3.21 29.94
N THR A 33 30.22 -2.13 30.02
CA THR A 33 29.90 -0.89 29.29
C THR A 33 29.93 -1.10 27.77
N ILE A 34 30.94 -1.81 27.25
CA ILE A 34 31.01 -2.16 25.83
C ILE A 34 29.78 -3.01 25.44
N ALA A 35 29.44 -4.03 26.22
CA ALA A 35 28.28 -4.88 25.94
C ALA A 35 26.97 -4.07 25.90
N LEU A 36 26.77 -3.15 26.85
CA LEU A 36 25.60 -2.27 26.88
C LEU A 36 25.55 -1.31 25.69
N THR A 37 26.69 -0.73 25.29
CA THR A 37 26.73 0.14 24.10
C THR A 37 26.43 -0.62 22.82
N LEU A 38 26.95 -1.84 22.66
CA LEU A 38 26.64 -2.69 21.51
C LEU A 38 25.16 -3.09 21.49
N LEU A 39 24.60 -3.48 22.65
CA LEU A 39 23.18 -3.78 22.77
C LEU A 39 22.32 -2.58 22.40
N TRP A 40 22.69 -1.39 22.87
CA TRP A 40 21.99 -0.15 22.55
C TRP A 40 22.08 0.21 21.07
N LEU A 41 23.25 0.03 20.44
CA LEU A 41 23.43 0.25 18.99
C LEU A 41 22.63 -0.75 18.15
N LEU A 42 22.60 -2.02 18.54
CA LEU A 42 21.78 -3.04 17.88
C LEU A 42 20.29 -2.71 18.01
N PHE A 43 19.86 -2.31 19.21
CA PHE A 43 18.47 -1.94 19.45
C PHE A 43 18.06 -0.71 18.65
N THR A 44 18.86 0.36 18.67
CA THR A 44 18.61 1.58 17.88
C THR A 44 18.65 1.32 16.38
N GLY A 45 19.60 0.51 15.90
CA GLY A 45 19.66 0.06 14.51
C GLY A 45 18.41 -0.70 14.09
N MET A 46 17.93 -1.62 14.92
CA MET A 46 16.68 -2.35 14.70
C MET A 46 15.48 -1.41 14.63
N LEU A 47 15.41 -0.38 15.49
CA LEU A 47 14.34 0.63 15.44
C LEU A 47 14.38 1.43 14.14
N VAL A 48 15.55 1.83 13.66
CA VAL A 48 15.70 2.57 12.40
C VAL A 48 15.28 1.72 11.19
N VAL A 49 15.70 0.44 11.15
CA VAL A 49 15.29 -0.50 10.11
C VAL A 49 13.77 -0.71 10.15
N SER A 50 13.21 -0.94 11.34
CA SER A 50 11.77 -1.09 11.53
C SER A 50 11.00 0.14 11.04
N TRP A 51 11.45 1.35 11.42
CA TRP A 51 10.86 2.60 10.96
C TRP A 51 10.89 2.70 9.43
N PHE A 52 12.00 2.36 8.78
CA PHE A 52 12.11 2.37 7.32
C PHE A 52 11.14 1.38 6.65
N VAL A 53 11.05 0.16 7.19
CA VAL A 53 10.14 -0.89 6.68
C VAL A 53 8.68 -0.45 6.83
N ILE A 54 8.28 0.05 8.01
CA ILE A 54 6.92 0.53 8.27
C ILE A 54 6.56 1.67 7.31
N ARG A 55 7.44 2.67 7.16
CA ARG A 55 7.20 3.81 6.25
C ARG A 55 7.00 3.34 4.80
N ARG A 56 7.83 2.39 4.34
CA ARG A 56 7.71 1.82 2.99
C ARG A 56 6.42 1.03 2.83
N MET A 57 6.05 0.20 3.81
CA MET A 57 4.84 -0.61 3.79
C MET A 57 3.58 0.26 3.77
N VAL A 58 3.51 1.27 4.64
CA VAL A 58 2.38 2.20 4.70
C VAL A 58 2.22 2.96 3.38
N SER A 59 3.32 3.46 2.80
CA SER A 59 3.26 4.13 1.49
C SER A 59 2.76 3.20 0.39
N ASN A 60 3.22 1.94 0.38
CA ASN A 60 2.77 0.94 -0.59
C ASN A 60 1.28 0.61 -0.43
N MET A 61 0.82 0.49 0.82
CA MET A 61 -0.59 0.26 1.14
C MET A 61 -1.47 1.41 0.65
N TYR A 62 -1.07 2.66 0.89
CA TYR A 62 -1.79 3.82 0.37
C TYR A 62 -1.88 3.81 -1.15
N ARG A 63 -0.78 3.52 -1.86
CA ARG A 63 -0.78 3.45 -3.33
C ARG A 63 -1.72 2.36 -3.84
N LEU A 64 -1.67 1.17 -3.25
CA LEU A 64 -2.53 0.06 -3.61
C LEU A 64 -4.00 0.38 -3.34
N GLN A 65 -4.30 0.99 -2.19
CA GLN A 65 -5.65 1.41 -1.85
C GLN A 65 -6.17 2.47 -2.83
N SER A 66 -5.36 3.47 -3.19
CA SER A 66 -5.74 4.47 -4.18
C SER A 66 -5.96 3.88 -5.57
N SER A 67 -5.12 2.93 -6.01
CA SER A 67 -5.33 2.26 -7.31
C SER A 67 -6.57 1.37 -7.30
N LEU A 68 -6.81 0.62 -6.22
CA LEU A 68 -8.00 -0.20 -6.04
C LEU A 68 -9.26 0.66 -5.99
N GLN A 69 -9.20 1.79 -5.30
CA GLN A 69 -10.30 2.75 -5.27
C GLN A 69 -10.55 3.30 -6.67
N TRP A 70 -9.52 3.75 -7.39
CA TRP A 70 -9.69 4.25 -8.76
C TRP A 70 -10.30 3.19 -9.69
N GLN A 71 -9.83 1.94 -9.63
CA GLN A 71 -10.38 0.81 -10.40
C GLN A 71 -11.80 0.44 -9.98
N ALA A 72 -12.14 0.59 -8.70
CA ALA A 72 -13.51 0.39 -8.21
C ALA A 72 -14.49 1.41 -8.77
N TRP A 73 -14.01 2.60 -9.19
CA TRP A 73 -14.86 3.65 -9.76
C TRP A 73 -14.83 3.73 -11.29
N HIS A 74 -13.73 3.31 -11.94
CA HIS A 74 -13.51 3.56 -13.37
C HIS A 74 -13.34 2.29 -14.18
N ASP A 75 -13.84 2.32 -15.43
CA ASP A 75 -13.57 1.28 -16.42
C ASP A 75 -12.09 1.37 -16.84
N PRO A 76 -11.31 0.27 -16.77
CA PRO A 76 -9.87 0.30 -16.99
C PRO A 76 -9.48 0.68 -18.43
N LEU A 77 -10.33 0.34 -19.40
CA LEU A 77 -10.08 0.62 -20.82
C LEU A 77 -10.46 2.07 -21.17
N THR A 78 -11.71 2.44 -20.90
CA THR A 78 -12.30 3.70 -21.36
C THR A 78 -12.11 4.86 -20.38
N ARG A 79 -11.70 4.59 -19.14
CA ARG A 79 -11.46 5.55 -18.05
C ARG A 79 -12.69 6.31 -17.55
N ILE A 80 -13.87 6.08 -18.12
CA ILE A 80 -15.14 6.62 -17.61
C ILE A 80 -15.63 5.81 -16.41
N ASN A 81 -16.77 6.17 -15.82
CA ASN A 81 -17.32 5.41 -14.69
C ASN A 81 -17.57 3.96 -15.12
N ASN A 82 -17.19 2.99 -14.30
CA ASN A 82 -17.62 1.62 -14.50
C ASN A 82 -19.11 1.47 -14.12
N ARG A 83 -19.65 0.26 -14.30
CA ARG A 83 -21.03 -0.05 -13.94
C ARG A 83 -21.37 0.38 -12.51
N GLY A 84 -20.59 -0.05 -11.50
CA GLY A 84 -20.88 0.27 -10.10
C GLY A 84 -20.94 1.78 -9.83
N ALA A 85 -19.91 2.51 -10.27
CA ALA A 85 -19.83 3.95 -10.14
C ALA A 85 -20.95 4.70 -10.85
N LEU A 86 -21.35 4.25 -12.05
CA LEU A 86 -22.45 4.82 -12.79
C LEU A 86 -23.75 4.72 -11.98
N PHE A 87 -24.10 3.54 -11.48
CA PHE A 87 -25.34 3.33 -10.73
C PHE A 87 -25.37 4.13 -9.42
N GLU A 88 -24.26 4.13 -8.66
CA GLU A 88 -24.10 4.93 -7.45
C GLU A 88 -24.35 6.43 -7.73
N ARG A 89 -23.68 6.98 -8.74
CA ARG A 89 -23.78 8.41 -9.08
C ARG A 89 -25.13 8.78 -9.72
N ALA A 90 -25.67 7.92 -10.57
CA ALA A 90 -26.98 8.12 -11.19
C ALA A 90 -28.10 8.12 -10.13
N LYS A 91 -28.01 7.25 -9.12
CA LYS A 91 -28.96 7.23 -7.98
C LYS A 91 -28.93 8.54 -7.20
N VAL A 92 -27.74 9.08 -6.94
CA VAL A 92 -27.58 10.39 -6.28
C VAL A 92 -28.17 11.51 -7.15
N LEU A 93 -27.88 11.51 -8.45
CA LEU A 93 -28.40 12.52 -9.38
C LEU A 93 -29.92 12.46 -9.51
N ALA A 94 -30.50 11.26 -9.62
CA ALA A 94 -31.94 11.05 -9.71
C ALA A 94 -32.65 11.59 -8.46
N LYS A 95 -32.16 11.23 -7.26
CA LYS A 95 -32.71 11.74 -5.99
C LYS A 95 -32.65 13.27 -5.90
N ARG A 96 -31.55 13.86 -6.38
CA ARG A 96 -31.42 15.33 -6.42
C ARG A 96 -32.41 15.97 -7.39
N CYS A 97 -32.64 15.37 -8.55
CA CYS A 97 -33.60 15.89 -9.52
C CYS A 97 -35.03 15.79 -8.97
N GLU A 98 -35.38 14.67 -8.33
CA GLU A 98 -36.66 14.47 -7.64
C GLU A 98 -36.90 15.55 -6.57
N GLN A 99 -35.94 15.78 -5.68
CA GLN A 99 -36.04 16.81 -4.63
C GLN A 99 -36.19 18.23 -5.18
N GLN A 100 -35.65 18.50 -6.37
CA GLN A 100 -35.68 19.82 -7.01
C GLN A 100 -36.82 19.94 -8.03
N GLN A 101 -37.68 18.93 -8.16
CA GLN A 101 -38.71 18.81 -9.20
C GLN A 101 -38.15 19.09 -10.61
N GLN A 102 -36.93 18.63 -10.87
CA GLN A 102 -36.27 18.76 -12.17
C GLN A 102 -36.50 17.50 -13.00
N PRO A 103 -36.69 17.63 -14.32
CA PRO A 103 -36.77 16.49 -15.21
C PRO A 103 -35.47 15.66 -15.14
N TYR A 104 -35.58 14.36 -15.37
CA TYR A 104 -34.46 13.43 -15.34
C TYR A 104 -34.63 12.41 -16.47
N SER A 105 -33.54 12.06 -17.14
CA SER A 105 -33.55 11.14 -18.27
C SER A 105 -32.34 10.21 -18.22
N VAL A 106 -32.52 8.99 -18.73
CA VAL A 106 -31.46 7.99 -18.89
C VAL A 106 -31.41 7.59 -20.35
N MET A 107 -30.20 7.49 -20.90
CA MET A 107 -29.95 7.03 -22.25
C MET A 107 -29.00 5.85 -22.20
N GLN A 108 -29.37 4.74 -22.84
CA GLN A 108 -28.51 3.60 -23.10
C GLN A 108 -28.06 3.65 -24.56
N MET A 109 -26.78 3.40 -24.78
CA MET A 109 -26.12 3.44 -26.08
C MET A 109 -25.36 2.13 -26.28
N ASP A 110 -25.54 1.50 -27.41
CA ASP A 110 -24.80 0.32 -27.86
C ASP A 110 -24.04 0.67 -29.14
N LEU A 111 -22.85 0.08 -29.36
CA LEU A 111 -22.09 0.34 -30.59
C LEU A 111 -22.46 -0.70 -31.65
N ASP A 112 -23.22 -0.25 -32.65
CA ASP A 112 -23.65 -1.10 -33.75
C ASP A 112 -22.47 -1.80 -34.44
N HIS A 113 -22.65 -3.09 -34.73
CA HIS A 113 -21.68 -3.93 -35.43
C HIS A 113 -20.28 -3.99 -34.77
N PHE A 114 -20.17 -3.75 -33.46
CA PHE A 114 -18.88 -3.79 -32.75
C PHE A 114 -18.14 -5.12 -32.92
N LYS A 115 -18.87 -6.24 -32.91
CA LYS A 115 -18.31 -7.57 -33.18
C LYS A 115 -17.60 -7.63 -34.54
N ASN A 116 -18.19 -7.06 -35.60
CA ASN A 116 -17.59 -7.05 -36.94
C ASN A 116 -16.26 -6.28 -36.98
N ILE A 117 -16.13 -5.22 -36.16
CA ILE A 117 -14.88 -4.47 -36.02
C ILE A 117 -13.81 -5.35 -35.38
N ASN A 118 -14.15 -6.05 -34.29
CA ASN A 118 -13.23 -6.98 -33.63
C ASN A 118 -12.82 -8.12 -34.56
N ASP A 119 -13.77 -8.71 -35.28
CA ASP A 119 -13.52 -9.85 -36.15
C ASP A 119 -12.65 -9.46 -37.36
N ARG A 120 -12.82 -8.25 -37.90
CA ARG A 120 -12.07 -7.77 -39.08
C ARG A 120 -10.73 -7.12 -38.75
N TYR A 121 -10.62 -6.41 -37.64
CA TYR A 121 -9.46 -5.56 -37.31
C TYR A 121 -8.78 -5.93 -35.98
N GLY A 122 -9.28 -6.95 -35.29
CA GLY A 122 -8.77 -7.42 -34.01
C GLY A 122 -9.25 -6.60 -32.81
N HIS A 123 -9.12 -7.19 -31.62
CA HIS A 123 -9.57 -6.57 -30.37
C HIS A 123 -8.92 -5.22 -30.06
N GLN A 124 -7.65 -5.02 -30.45
CA GLN A 124 -6.99 -3.73 -30.27
C GLN A 124 -7.67 -2.59 -31.04
N ALA A 125 -8.26 -2.88 -32.20
CA ALA A 125 -9.04 -1.90 -32.94
C ALA A 125 -10.37 -1.61 -32.22
N GLY A 126 -11.05 -2.65 -31.73
CA GLY A 126 -12.24 -2.48 -30.89
C GLY A 126 -11.98 -1.64 -29.64
N ASP A 127 -10.85 -1.87 -28.97
CA ASP A 127 -10.43 -1.09 -27.80
C ASP A 127 -10.28 0.40 -28.12
N LYS A 128 -9.74 0.74 -29.30
CA LYS A 128 -9.65 2.12 -29.77
C LYS A 128 -11.03 2.72 -30.02
N VAL A 129 -11.95 1.96 -30.61
CA VAL A 129 -13.33 2.40 -30.86
C VAL A 129 -14.05 2.67 -29.54
N LEU A 130 -13.97 1.75 -28.58
CA LEU A 130 -14.55 1.93 -27.23
C LEU A 130 -14.00 3.17 -26.53
N THR A 131 -12.68 3.35 -26.58
CA THR A 131 -12.00 4.50 -25.98
C THR A 131 -12.43 5.81 -26.66
N HIS A 132 -12.64 5.79 -27.97
CA HIS A 132 -13.09 6.96 -28.73
C HIS A 132 -14.55 7.30 -28.41
N ALA A 133 -15.44 6.30 -28.41
CA ALA A 133 -16.84 6.47 -28.04
C ALA A 133 -16.98 7.06 -26.62
N ALA A 134 -16.22 6.55 -25.66
CA ALA A 134 -16.20 7.06 -24.30
C ALA A 134 -15.76 8.53 -24.20
N ARG A 135 -14.77 8.94 -25.02
CA ARG A 135 -14.34 10.35 -25.11
C ARG A 135 -15.43 11.22 -25.72
N LEU A 136 -16.08 10.77 -26.79
CA LEU A 136 -17.18 11.50 -27.42
C LEU A 136 -18.33 11.72 -26.43
N ILE A 137 -18.78 10.65 -25.75
CA ILE A 137 -19.84 10.73 -24.74
C ILE A 137 -19.48 11.74 -23.65
N THR A 138 -18.28 11.62 -23.05
CA THR A 138 -17.87 12.52 -21.96
C THR A 138 -17.68 13.97 -22.39
N SER A 139 -17.30 14.22 -23.64
CA SER A 139 -17.21 15.58 -24.20
C SER A 139 -18.57 16.21 -24.53
N THR A 140 -19.61 15.39 -24.72
CA THR A 140 -20.94 15.84 -25.15
C THR A 140 -21.87 16.10 -23.97
N ILE A 141 -21.74 15.32 -22.90
CA ILE A 141 -22.55 15.49 -21.68
C ILE A 141 -22.07 16.67 -20.83
N ARG A 142 -22.97 17.25 -20.03
CA ARG A 142 -22.60 18.34 -19.12
C ARG A 142 -21.83 17.79 -17.92
N LYS A 143 -21.06 18.65 -17.25
CA LYS A 143 -20.32 18.30 -16.02
C LYS A 143 -21.18 17.70 -14.89
N VAL A 144 -22.48 18.02 -14.87
CA VAL A 144 -23.44 17.53 -13.86
C VAL A 144 -24.07 16.19 -14.22
N ASP A 145 -24.00 15.79 -15.49
CA ASP A 145 -24.52 14.52 -15.97
C ASP A 145 -23.49 13.41 -15.71
N VAL A 146 -23.96 12.17 -15.64
CA VAL A 146 -23.13 11.01 -15.33
C VAL A 146 -23.15 10.06 -16.51
N ALA A 147 -21.98 9.65 -17.01
CA ALA A 147 -21.88 8.56 -17.98
C ALA A 147 -20.92 7.46 -17.53
N GLY A 148 -21.19 6.23 -17.97
CA GLY A 148 -20.37 5.08 -17.65
C GLY A 148 -20.54 3.93 -18.63
N ARG A 149 -19.60 2.99 -18.59
CA ARG A 149 -19.64 1.76 -19.37
C ARG A 149 -20.20 0.63 -18.51
N VAL A 150 -21.26 -0.01 -18.99
CA VAL A 150 -21.97 -1.07 -18.26
C VAL A 150 -21.32 -2.43 -18.51
N GLY A 151 -20.80 -2.65 -19.72
CA GLY A 151 -20.09 -3.87 -20.13
C GLY A 151 -20.07 -4.03 -21.64
N GLY A 152 -19.10 -4.78 -22.19
CA GLY A 152 -18.98 -4.95 -23.65
C GLY A 152 -18.94 -3.61 -24.38
N GLU A 153 -19.75 -3.43 -25.40
CA GLU A 153 -19.97 -2.19 -26.14
C GLU A 153 -21.01 -1.23 -25.56
N ASN A 154 -21.60 -1.55 -24.40
CA ASN A 154 -22.73 -0.80 -23.83
C ASN A 154 -22.30 0.36 -22.93
N PHE A 155 -22.83 1.54 -23.22
CA PHE A 155 -22.69 2.78 -22.47
C PHE A 155 -24.04 3.27 -21.96
N VAL A 156 -24.03 3.97 -20.83
CA VAL A 156 -25.24 4.60 -20.29
C VAL A 156 -24.89 6.00 -19.79
N SER A 157 -25.79 6.95 -20.04
CA SER A 157 -25.75 8.29 -19.47
C SER A 157 -27.03 8.63 -18.71
N SER A 158 -26.86 9.28 -17.57
CA SER A 158 -27.88 9.78 -16.67
C SER A 158 -27.80 11.31 -16.68
N CYS A 159 -28.90 11.94 -17.08
CA CYS A 159 -28.94 13.36 -17.42
C CYS A 159 -30.05 14.08 -16.67
N ARG A 160 -29.74 15.27 -16.16
CA ARG A 160 -30.79 16.18 -15.68
C ARG A 160 -31.44 16.86 -16.87
N GLY A 161 -32.76 16.80 -17.01
CA GLY A 161 -33.47 17.51 -18.06
C GLY A 161 -33.26 19.03 -17.95
N ARG A 162 -33.43 19.75 -19.07
CA ARG A 162 -33.46 21.21 -19.03
C ARG A 162 -34.82 21.67 -18.50
N PRO A 163 -34.88 22.74 -17.70
CA PRO A 163 -36.14 23.44 -17.48
C PRO A 163 -36.68 23.99 -18.81
#